data_AF-A0A8S1CZE2-F1
#
_entry.id   AF-A0A8S1CZE2-F1
#
_cell.length_a   1.000
_cell.length_b   1.000
_cell.length_c   1.000
_cell.angle_alpha   90.00
_cell.angle_beta   90.00
_cell.angle_gamma   90.00
#
_symmetry.space_group_name_H-M   'P 1'
#
loop_
_entity.id
_entity.type
_entity.pdbx_description
1 polymer ?
#
loop_
_entity_poly.entity_id
_entity_poly.type
_entity_poly.pdbx_seq_one_letter_code
_entity_poly.pdbx_strand_id
1 'polypeptide(L)'
;MADTQLDDTQFETGDSGASQTYPMQCSALRKNGFVMLKVSVGISPSSFRFNPSLIPQSRPCKIVDMSTSKTGKHGHAKVHLVGIDIFSSKKYEDICPSTHNMDVPFVKREDYQLTDISDDGYLTLMSDNGDLREDLKVPDGELGEQLRSDFDSGKDLLCTVLKSCGEECVIALKTNTALEK
;
A
#
# COMPACT_ATOMS: atom_id res chain seq x y z
N MET A 1 53.18 -10.21 20.80
CA MET A 1 52.49 -10.90 19.70
C MET A 1 51.28 -10.07 19.38
N ALA A 2 51.06 -9.75 18.10
CA ALA A 2 50.11 -8.72 17.66
C ALA A 2 48.66 -9.21 17.73
N ASP A 3 47.81 -8.34 18.25
CA ASP A 3 46.35 -8.46 18.30
C ASP A 3 45.82 -8.43 16.86
N THR A 4 45.22 -9.55 16.41
CA THR A 4 44.59 -9.64 15.09
C THR A 4 43.12 -9.29 15.28
N GLN A 5 42.81 -8.01 15.13
CA GLN A 5 41.45 -7.48 15.12
C GLN A 5 40.76 -8.01 13.86
N LEU A 6 39.73 -8.84 14.04
CA LEU A 6 38.84 -9.30 12.98
C LEU A 6 37.99 -8.09 12.56
N ASP A 7 38.22 -7.58 11.35
CA ASP A 7 37.31 -6.65 10.68
C ASP A 7 35.95 -7.33 10.52
N ASP A 8 34.98 -6.96 11.38
CA ASP A 8 33.55 -7.14 11.16
C ASP A 8 33.19 -6.43 9.85
N THR A 9 33.25 -7.15 8.74
CA THR A 9 32.66 -6.71 7.47
C THR A 9 31.15 -6.64 7.67
N GLN A 10 30.67 -5.48 8.11
CA GLN A 10 29.27 -5.10 8.09
C GLN A 10 28.83 -5.10 6.62
N PHE A 11 28.23 -6.21 6.21
CA PHE A 11 27.58 -6.32 4.91
C PHE A 11 26.32 -5.45 4.98
N GLU A 12 26.44 -4.18 4.58
CA GLU A 12 25.26 -3.40 4.24
C GLU A 12 24.57 -4.15 3.10
N THR A 13 23.47 -4.82 3.42
CA THR A 13 22.52 -5.32 2.43
C THR A 13 22.11 -4.13 1.59
N GLY A 14 22.72 -4.00 0.41
CA GLY A 14 22.38 -2.95 -0.54
C GLY A 14 20.90 -3.12 -0.90
N ASP A 15 20.06 -2.27 -0.31
CA ASP A 15 18.68 -2.11 -0.74
C ASP A 15 18.77 -1.65 -2.20
N SER A 16 18.65 -2.62 -3.10
CA SER A 16 18.66 -2.38 -4.52
C SER A 16 17.48 -1.46 -4.74
N GLY A 17 17.75 -0.18 -5.00
CA GLY A 17 16.78 0.90 -5.11
C GLY A 17 15.80 0.67 -6.25
N ALA A 18 14.95 -0.34 -6.10
CA ALA A 18 13.89 -0.69 -6.99
C ALA A 18 12.85 0.43 -6.87
N SER A 19 12.56 1.06 -7.99
CA SER A 19 11.54 2.09 -8.07
C SER A 19 10.22 1.50 -7.55
N GLN A 20 9.70 2.06 -6.45
CA GLN A 20 8.45 1.62 -5.84
C GLN A 20 7.21 2.00 -6.69
N THR A 21 7.41 2.89 -7.65
CA THR A 21 6.43 3.32 -8.64
C THR A 21 6.99 3.21 -10.05
N TYR A 22 6.11 3.21 -11.04
CA TYR A 22 6.46 3.35 -12.45
C TYR A 22 5.57 4.41 -13.11
N PRO A 23 6.11 5.20 -14.07
CA PRO A 23 5.32 6.22 -14.73
C PRO A 23 4.33 5.60 -15.72
N MET A 24 3.09 6.07 -15.70
CA MET A 24 2.04 5.73 -16.66
C MET A 24 1.30 6.99 -17.10
N GLN A 25 0.98 7.08 -18.40
CA GLN A 25 0.22 8.22 -18.90
C GLN A 25 -1.18 8.26 -18.28
N CYS A 26 -1.64 9.44 -17.86
CA CYS A 26 -2.96 9.66 -17.24
C CYS A 26 -4.13 9.12 -18.13
N SER A 27 -3.97 9.08 -19.46
CA SER A 27 -4.93 8.46 -20.39
C SER A 27 -4.94 6.92 -20.43
N ALA A 28 -3.86 6.27 -19.99
CA ALA A 28 -3.75 4.82 -19.90
C ALA A 28 -4.34 4.27 -18.60
N LEU A 29 -4.59 5.13 -17.60
CA LEU A 29 -5.27 4.76 -16.37
C LEU A 29 -6.69 4.25 -16.64
N ARG A 30 -7.16 3.35 -15.79
CA ARG A 30 -8.47 2.70 -15.87
C ARG A 30 -9.11 2.62 -14.49
N LYS A 31 -10.43 2.50 -14.45
CA LYS A 31 -11.18 2.22 -13.21
C LYS A 31 -10.64 0.95 -12.54
N ASN A 32 -10.56 0.98 -11.22
CA ASN A 32 -9.91 -0.04 -10.37
C ASN A 32 -8.38 -0.16 -10.53
N GLY A 33 -7.75 0.64 -11.37
CA GLY A 33 -6.29 0.76 -11.42
C GLY A 33 -5.74 1.47 -10.17
N PHE A 34 -4.42 1.42 -10.01
CA PHE A 34 -3.72 2.15 -8.97
C PHE A 34 -3.06 3.39 -9.55
N VAL A 35 -2.98 4.44 -8.76
CA VAL A 35 -2.25 5.65 -9.09
C VAL A 35 -1.82 6.33 -7.80
N MET A 36 -0.66 6.96 -7.84
CA MET A 36 -0.21 7.85 -6.79
C MET A 36 -0.97 9.17 -6.90
N LEU A 37 -1.84 9.44 -5.92
CA LEU A 37 -2.52 10.73 -5.82
C LEU A 37 -1.79 11.60 -4.81
N LYS A 38 -1.51 12.84 -5.18
CA LYS A 38 -0.96 13.81 -4.23
C LYS A 38 -2.06 14.20 -3.26
N VAL A 39 -1.80 13.99 -1.97
CA VAL A 39 -2.66 14.54 -0.93
C VAL A 39 -2.41 16.03 -0.88
N SER A 40 -3.35 16.79 -1.44
CA SER A 40 -3.50 18.21 -1.15
C SER A 40 -4.02 18.36 0.28
N VAL A 41 -3.14 18.10 1.26
CA VAL A 41 -3.37 18.58 2.62
C VAL A 41 -3.54 20.09 2.49
N GLY A 42 -4.64 20.63 3.01
CA GLY A 42 -4.91 22.07 3.07
C GLY A 42 -3.91 22.74 4.00
N ILE A 43 -2.66 22.82 3.59
CA ILE A 43 -1.58 23.41 4.37
C ILE A 43 -1.73 24.91 4.21
N SER A 44 -2.16 25.56 5.29
CA SER A 44 -2.01 26.99 5.45
C SER A 44 -0.53 27.35 5.22
N PRO A 45 -0.21 28.31 4.33
CA PRO A 45 1.15 28.55 3.86
C PRO A 45 2.14 29.05 4.94
N SER A 46 1.69 29.28 6.17
CA SER A 46 2.47 29.85 7.26
C SER A 46 3.46 28.90 7.94
N SER A 47 3.37 27.58 7.71
CA SER A 47 4.16 26.58 8.45
C SER A 47 5.02 25.69 7.54
N PHE A 48 5.26 26.11 6.29
CA PHE A 48 6.04 25.33 5.33
C PHE A 48 7.55 25.51 5.58
N ARG A 49 8.09 24.77 6.54
CA ARG A 49 9.54 24.54 6.60
C ARG A 49 9.87 23.54 5.50
N PHE A 50 10.40 24.05 4.38
CA PHE A 50 10.97 23.25 3.30
C PHE A 50 12.05 22.33 3.88
N ASN A 51 11.69 21.07 4.12
CA ASN A 51 12.65 20.03 4.42
C ASN A 51 12.75 19.17 3.14
N PRO A 52 13.88 19.19 2.40
CA PRO A 52 14.00 18.59 1.07
C PRO A 52 13.91 17.05 1.05
N SER A 53 13.77 16.40 2.21
CA SER A 53 13.55 14.95 2.32
C SER A 53 12.06 14.54 2.43
N LEU A 54 11.14 15.49 2.46
CA LEU A 54 9.71 15.20 2.44
C LEU A 54 9.25 15.00 0.99
N ILE A 55 9.26 13.74 0.58
CA ILE A 55 8.51 13.22 -0.56
C ILE A 55 7.13 13.92 -0.56
N PRO A 56 6.71 14.62 -1.63
CA PRO A 56 5.37 15.19 -1.68
C PRO A 56 4.39 14.06 -1.38
N GLN A 57 3.53 14.21 -0.36
CA GLN A 57 2.72 13.14 0.24
C GLN A 57 1.79 12.47 -0.78
N SER A 58 2.36 11.64 -1.63
CA SER A 58 1.68 10.92 -2.69
C SER A 58 1.30 9.59 -2.11
N ARG A 59 0.00 9.39 -1.94
CA ARG A 59 -0.54 8.17 -1.36
C ARG A 59 -0.91 7.23 -2.48
N PRO A 60 -0.62 5.94 -2.36
CA PRO A 60 -1.11 4.96 -3.31
C PRO A 60 -2.63 4.89 -3.16
N CYS A 61 -3.34 5.15 -4.26
CA CYS A 61 -4.79 5.16 -4.28
C CYS A 61 -5.31 4.22 -5.35
N LYS A 62 -6.43 3.56 -5.06
CA LYS A 62 -7.21 2.81 -6.03
C LYS A 62 -8.22 3.74 -6.70
N ILE A 63 -8.21 3.82 -8.03
CA ILE A 63 -9.12 4.65 -8.81
C ILE A 63 -10.53 4.06 -8.71
N VAL A 64 -11.44 4.78 -8.07
CA VAL A 64 -12.86 4.41 -7.97
C VAL A 64 -13.69 5.06 -9.06
N ASP A 65 -13.30 6.26 -9.49
CA ASP A 65 -13.96 6.98 -10.56
C ASP A 65 -12.95 7.75 -11.44
N MET A 66 -13.25 7.83 -12.73
CA MET A 66 -12.45 8.58 -13.70
C MET A 66 -13.40 9.30 -14.65
N SER A 67 -13.21 10.62 -14.80
CA SER A 67 -13.95 11.40 -15.77
C SER A 67 -13.01 12.26 -16.59
N THR A 68 -13.18 12.26 -17.92
CA THR A 68 -12.37 13.06 -18.83
C THR A 68 -13.18 14.25 -19.32
N SER A 69 -12.73 15.46 -19.03
CA SER A 69 -13.33 16.69 -19.54
C SER A 69 -12.68 17.09 -20.87
N LYS A 70 -13.53 17.31 -21.89
CA LYS A 70 -13.10 17.90 -23.15
C LYS A 70 -12.90 19.39 -22.92
N THR A 71 -11.65 19.82 -22.91
CA THR A 71 -11.31 21.24 -23.07
C THR A 71 -11.61 21.66 -24.52
N GLY A 72 -11.88 22.95 -24.76
CA GLY A 72 -12.30 23.45 -26.08
C GLY A 72 -11.28 23.28 -27.21
N LYS A 73 -11.48 24.03 -28.31
CA LYS A 73 -10.87 23.83 -29.65
C LYS A 73 -9.34 23.60 -29.71
N HIS A 74 -8.57 24.06 -28.73
CA HIS A 74 -7.10 23.88 -28.65
C HIS A 74 -6.60 23.30 -27.30
N GLY A 75 -7.50 22.79 -26.45
CA GLY A 75 -7.10 22.35 -25.11
C GLY A 75 -6.76 20.85 -25.04
N HIS A 76 -5.82 20.51 -24.16
CA HIS A 76 -5.59 19.12 -23.74
C HIS A 76 -6.70 18.67 -22.79
N ALA A 77 -7.29 17.49 -23.06
CA ALA A 77 -8.30 16.91 -22.19
C ALA A 77 -7.77 16.81 -20.74
N LYS A 78 -8.58 17.22 -19.76
CA LYS A 78 -8.24 17.09 -18.34
C LYS A 78 -8.99 15.90 -17.76
N VAL A 79 -8.29 15.05 -17.04
CA VAL A 79 -8.84 13.88 -16.37
C VAL A 79 -9.02 14.23 -14.91
N HIS A 80 -10.24 14.07 -14.42
CA HIS A 80 -10.58 14.12 -13.01
C HIS A 80 -10.59 12.69 -12.49
N LEU A 81 -9.70 12.41 -11.55
CA LEU A 81 -9.52 11.11 -10.93
C LEU A 81 -10.02 11.18 -9.50
N VAL A 82 -10.88 10.23 -9.13
CA VAL A 82 -11.28 10.00 -7.75
C VAL A 82 -10.69 8.66 -7.33
N GLY A 83 -9.82 8.69 -6.33
CA GLY A 83 -9.19 7.51 -5.76
C GLY A 83 -9.50 7.35 -4.28
N ILE A 84 -9.48 6.11 -3.82
CA ILE A 84 -9.51 5.78 -2.39
C ILE A 84 -8.13 5.25 -2.02
N ASP A 85 -7.53 5.81 -0.98
CA ASP A 85 -6.27 5.32 -0.43
C ASP A 85 -6.45 3.88 0.05
N ILE A 86 -5.54 3.02 -0.40
CA ILE A 86 -5.57 1.58 -0.10
C ILE A 86 -5.26 1.26 1.37
N PHE A 87 -4.61 2.19 2.10
CA PHE A 87 -4.25 2.02 3.50
C PHE A 87 -5.23 2.75 4.42
N SER A 88 -5.50 4.03 4.16
CA SER A 88 -6.34 4.84 5.05
C SER A 88 -7.83 4.80 4.71
N SER A 89 -8.23 4.21 3.58
CA SER A 89 -9.60 4.23 3.05
C SER A 89 -10.17 5.64 2.84
N LYS A 90 -9.33 6.68 2.85
CA LYS A 90 -9.73 8.07 2.59
C LYS A 90 -9.86 8.32 1.10
N LYS A 91 -10.86 9.13 0.73
CA LYS A 91 -11.09 9.57 -0.64
C LYS A 91 -10.17 10.76 -0.97
N TYR A 92 -9.53 10.68 -2.13
CA TYR A 92 -8.68 11.72 -2.70
C TYR A 92 -9.11 12.00 -4.13
N GLU A 93 -9.07 13.28 -4.51
CA GLU A 93 -9.46 13.75 -5.83
C GLU A 93 -8.30 14.54 -6.43
N ASP A 94 -8.01 14.28 -7.70
CA ASP A 94 -6.94 14.99 -8.41
C ASP A 94 -7.35 15.26 -9.86
N ILE A 95 -6.78 16.32 -10.43
CA ILE A 95 -7.03 16.74 -11.81
C ILE A 95 -5.70 16.75 -12.55
N CYS A 96 -5.44 15.70 -13.33
CA CYS A 96 -4.27 15.62 -14.22
C CYS A 96 -4.65 15.93 -15.67
N PRO A 97 -3.80 16.62 -16.43
CA PRO A 97 -3.95 16.66 -17.88
C PRO A 97 -3.70 15.27 -18.46
N SER A 98 -4.48 14.87 -19.45
CA SER A 98 -4.44 13.51 -20.07
C SER A 98 -3.08 13.10 -20.63
N THR A 99 -2.23 14.07 -20.98
CA THR A 99 -0.88 13.86 -21.51
C THR A 99 0.19 13.76 -20.43
N HIS A 100 -0.13 14.10 -19.16
CA HIS A 100 0.86 14.02 -18.09
C HIS A 100 1.05 12.57 -17.65
N ASN A 101 2.29 12.26 -17.28
CA ASN A 101 2.64 11.00 -16.65
C ASN A 101 2.31 11.09 -15.16
N MET A 102 1.64 10.05 -14.67
CA MET A 102 1.35 9.84 -13.25
C MET A 102 2.13 8.62 -12.77
N ASP A 103 2.60 8.66 -11.53
CA ASP A 103 3.23 7.50 -10.91
C ASP A 103 2.17 6.45 -10.55
N VAL A 104 2.44 5.20 -10.89
CA VAL A 104 1.62 4.06 -10.50
C VAL A 104 2.42 3.22 -9.52
N PRO A 105 1.91 2.97 -8.30
CA PRO A 105 2.61 2.14 -7.33
C PRO A 105 2.60 0.67 -7.76
N PHE A 106 3.69 -0.03 -7.46
CA PHE A 106 3.69 -1.48 -7.53
C PHE A 106 2.93 -2.04 -6.34
N VAL A 107 1.74 -2.59 -6.62
CA VAL A 107 0.89 -3.23 -5.62
C VAL A 107 1.05 -4.74 -5.76
N LYS A 108 1.66 -5.35 -4.74
CA LYS A 108 1.71 -6.82 -4.60
C LYS A 108 0.68 -7.26 -3.59
N ARG A 109 -0.02 -8.34 -3.88
CA ARG A 109 -0.96 -8.97 -2.95
C ARG A 109 -0.53 -10.40 -2.75
N GLU A 110 -0.42 -10.78 -1.50
CA GLU A 110 -0.05 -12.13 -1.11
C GLU A 110 -1.03 -12.56 -0.02
N ASP A 111 -1.54 -13.77 -0.17
CA ASP A 111 -2.45 -14.36 0.79
C ASP A 111 -1.63 -15.18 1.79
N TYR A 112 -1.87 -14.94 3.07
CA TYR A 112 -1.21 -15.66 4.16
C TYR A 112 -2.27 -16.31 5.04
N GLN A 113 -2.01 -17.54 5.49
CA GLN A 113 -2.86 -18.22 6.45
C GLN A 113 -2.60 -17.66 7.84
N LEU A 114 -3.64 -17.20 8.53
CA LEU A 114 -3.56 -16.78 9.92
C LEU A 114 -3.39 -18.03 10.79
N THR A 115 -2.25 -18.13 11.47
CA THR A 115 -1.96 -19.21 12.41
C THR A 115 -2.35 -18.83 13.83
N ASP A 116 -1.95 -17.63 14.26
CA ASP A 116 -2.18 -17.18 15.64
C ASP A 116 -2.25 -15.65 15.73
N ILE A 117 -2.86 -15.13 16.79
CA ILE A 117 -2.89 -13.70 17.10
C ILE A 117 -2.31 -13.51 18.50
N SER A 118 -1.18 -12.82 18.60
CA SER A 118 -0.56 -12.51 19.88
C SER A 118 -1.39 -11.49 20.69
N ASP A 119 -1.27 -11.52 22.01
CA ASP A 119 -1.96 -10.59 22.92
C ASP A 119 -1.62 -9.11 22.63
N ASP A 120 -0.39 -8.84 22.18
CA ASP A 120 0.09 -7.52 21.75
C ASP A 120 -0.51 -7.03 20.41
N GLY A 121 -1.35 -7.86 19.76
CA GLY A 121 -2.03 -7.53 18.51
C GLY A 121 -1.20 -7.76 17.24
N TYR A 122 -0.15 -8.58 17.31
CA TYR A 122 0.59 -9.06 16.14
C TYR A 122 -0.06 -10.33 15.57
N LEU A 123 -0.11 -10.42 14.25
CA LEU A 123 -0.64 -11.55 13.50
C LEU A 123 0.50 -12.47 13.11
N THR A 124 0.37 -13.75 13.46
CA THR A 124 1.26 -14.80 12.95
C THR A 124 0.67 -15.33 11.65
N LEU A 125 1.31 -14.97 10.54
CA LEU A 125 0.86 -15.26 9.18
C LEU A 125 1.82 -16.25 8.51
N MET A 126 1.28 -17.34 7.96
CA MET A 126 2.03 -18.35 7.21
C MET A 126 1.86 -18.14 5.70
N SER A 127 2.97 -18.04 4.97
CA SER A 127 2.99 -18.03 3.49
C SER A 127 2.83 -19.45 2.92
N ASP A 128 2.50 -19.57 1.64
CA ASP A 128 2.43 -20.86 0.93
C ASP A 128 3.79 -21.60 0.91
N ASN A 129 4.90 -20.88 1.02
CA ASN A 129 6.24 -21.45 1.11
C ASN A 129 6.57 -22.04 2.50
N GLY A 130 5.69 -21.86 3.49
CA GLY A 130 5.90 -22.29 4.87
C GLY A 130 6.66 -21.27 5.74
N ASP A 131 7.02 -20.10 5.20
CA ASP A 131 7.58 -18.99 5.97
C ASP A 131 6.52 -18.37 6.89
N LEU A 132 6.88 -18.19 8.15
CA LEU A 132 6.07 -17.52 9.17
C LEU A 132 6.49 -16.06 9.29
N ARG A 133 5.51 -15.16 9.36
CA ARG A 133 5.70 -13.71 9.49
C ARG A 133 4.87 -13.18 10.64
N GLU A 134 5.50 -12.45 11.55
CA GLU A 134 4.90 -11.86 12.76
C GLU A 134 5.07 -10.33 12.83
N ASP A 135 5.51 -9.71 11.73
CA ASP A 135 5.74 -8.27 11.63
C ASP A 135 4.45 -7.44 11.47
N LEU A 136 3.36 -8.09 11.07
CA LEU A 136 2.09 -7.42 10.77
C LEU A 136 1.17 -7.37 11.99
N LYS A 137 0.57 -6.21 12.21
CA LYS A 137 -0.44 -6.00 13.24
C LYS A 137 -1.85 -6.24 12.72
N VAL A 138 -2.75 -6.53 13.64
CA VAL A 138 -4.20 -6.54 13.37
C VAL A 138 -4.58 -5.18 12.77
N PRO A 139 -5.23 -5.13 11.59
CA PRO A 139 -5.65 -3.86 10.99
C PRO A 139 -6.68 -3.15 11.87
N ASP A 140 -6.62 -1.82 11.93
CA ASP A 140 -7.61 -1.02 12.66
C ASP A 140 -9.00 -1.03 11.99
N GLY A 141 -10.04 -0.90 12.81
CA GLY A 141 -11.44 -0.80 12.37
C GLY A 141 -12.20 -2.13 12.31
N GLU A 142 -13.30 -2.15 11.56
CA GLU A 142 -14.23 -3.30 11.49
C GLU A 142 -13.54 -4.58 10.99
N LEU A 143 -12.50 -4.46 10.15
CA LEU A 143 -11.72 -5.61 9.66
C LEU A 143 -10.97 -6.31 10.80
N GLY A 144 -10.37 -5.56 11.73
CA GLY A 144 -9.65 -6.13 12.87
C GLY A 144 -10.58 -6.79 13.87
N GLU A 145 -11.75 -6.20 14.11
CA GLU A 145 -12.80 -6.80 14.96
C GLU A 145 -13.33 -8.11 14.36
N GLN A 146 -13.61 -8.11 13.05
CA GLN A 146 -14.05 -9.31 12.34
C GLN A 146 -12.97 -10.41 12.37
N LEU A 147 -11.70 -10.05 12.18
CA LEU A 147 -10.57 -10.98 12.28
C LEU A 147 -10.53 -11.66 13.64
N ARG A 148 -10.60 -10.88 14.73
CA ARG A 148 -10.57 -11.43 16.10
C ARG A 148 -11.78 -12.30 16.36
N SER A 149 -12.96 -11.90 15.89
CA SER A 149 -14.20 -12.67 16.08
C SER A 149 -14.20 -14.00 15.33
N ASP A 150 -13.72 -14.03 14.08
CA ASP A 150 -13.64 -15.26 13.31
C ASP A 150 -12.51 -16.19 13.80
N PHE A 151 -11.41 -15.62 14.32
CA PHE A 151 -10.35 -16.38 14.96
C PHE A 151 -10.82 -17.02 16.29
N ASP A 152 -11.53 -16.27 17.13
CA ASP A 152 -12.15 -16.80 18.37
C ASP A 152 -13.22 -17.88 18.07
N SER A 153 -13.88 -17.77 16.91
CA SER A 153 -14.79 -18.80 16.40
C SER A 153 -14.06 -20.08 15.95
N GLY A 154 -12.73 -20.12 15.98
CA GLY A 154 -11.91 -21.25 15.58
C GLY A 154 -11.91 -21.51 14.07
N LYS A 155 -12.20 -20.48 13.26
CA LYS A 155 -12.18 -20.62 11.79
C LYS A 155 -10.79 -20.30 11.25
N ASP A 156 -10.32 -21.10 10.31
CA ASP A 156 -9.14 -20.75 9.53
C ASP A 156 -9.41 -19.54 8.64
N LEU A 157 -8.55 -18.53 8.75
CA LEU A 157 -8.62 -17.30 7.96
C LEU A 157 -7.38 -17.17 7.08
N LEU A 158 -7.61 -16.74 5.84
CA LEU A 158 -6.61 -16.25 4.91
C LEU A 158 -6.64 -14.73 4.93
N CYS A 159 -5.54 -14.12 5.37
CA CYS A 159 -5.32 -12.69 5.36
C CYS A 159 -4.64 -12.29 4.04
N THR A 160 -5.32 -11.48 3.23
CA THR A 160 -4.72 -10.88 2.05
C THR A 160 -3.94 -9.65 2.47
N VAL A 161 -2.60 -9.77 2.45
CA VAL A 161 -1.70 -8.66 2.70
C VAL A 161 -1.38 -7.97 1.38
N LEU A 162 -1.59 -6.66 1.37
CA LEU A 162 -1.20 -5.81 0.26
C LEU A 162 0.08 -5.07 0.65
N LYS A 163 1.10 -5.19 -0.22
CA LYS A 163 2.38 -4.51 -0.11
C LYS A 163 2.49 -3.45 -1.20
N SER A 164 2.71 -2.21 -0.81
CA SER A 164 2.90 -1.10 -1.74
C SER A 164 3.76 -0.02 -1.11
N CYS A 165 4.78 0.43 -1.84
CA CYS A 165 5.63 1.55 -1.43
C CYS A 165 6.27 1.43 -0.04
N GLY A 166 6.73 0.23 0.31
CA GLY A 166 7.33 -0.08 1.61
C GLY A 166 6.34 -0.17 2.77
N GLU A 167 5.03 -0.04 2.50
CA GLU A 167 3.97 -0.22 3.49
C GLU A 167 3.18 -1.50 3.18
N GLU A 168 2.87 -2.26 4.23
CA GLU A 168 2.13 -3.52 4.15
C GLU A 168 0.90 -3.43 5.05
N CYS A 169 -0.27 -3.82 4.55
CA CYS A 169 -1.48 -3.91 5.36
C CYS A 169 -2.36 -5.09 4.95
N VAL A 170 -3.12 -5.61 5.90
CA VAL A 170 -4.17 -6.59 5.62
C VAL A 170 -5.38 -5.85 5.06
N ILE A 171 -5.77 -6.17 3.83
CA ILE A 171 -6.90 -5.51 3.14
C ILE A 171 -8.17 -6.35 3.10
N ALA A 172 -8.04 -7.66 3.26
CA ALA A 172 -9.15 -8.59 3.14
C ALA A 172 -8.89 -9.84 3.97
N LEU A 173 -9.98 -10.42 4.45
CA LEU A 173 -10.01 -11.67 5.20
C LEU A 173 -10.92 -12.62 4.44
N LYS A 174 -10.46 -13.85 4.26
CA LYS A 174 -11.21 -14.90 3.59
C LYS A 174 -11.18 -16.16 4.44
N THR A 175 -12.34 -16.72 4.74
CA THR A 175 -12.39 -18.00 5.46
C THR A 175 -11.83 -19.13 4.59
N ASN A 176 -10.86 -19.88 5.12
CA ASN A 176 -10.28 -21.03 4.45
C ASN A 176 -11.09 -22.28 4.77
N THR A 177 -12.06 -22.61 3.92
CA THR A 177 -12.94 -23.78 4.11
C THR A 177 -12.29 -25.11 3.67
N ALA A 178 -10.98 -25.15 3.49
CA ALA A 178 -10.27 -26.31 2.91
C ALA A 178 -10.13 -27.52 3.87
N LEU A 179 -10.53 -27.40 5.14
CA LEU A 179 -10.39 -28.46 6.16
C LEU A 179 -11.67 -29.25 6.44
N GLU A 180 -12.79 -28.96 5.77
CA GLU A 180 -13.99 -29.82 5.85
C GLU A 180 -13.96 -30.93 4.77
N LYS A 181 -13.13 -31.97 4.98
CA LYS A 181 -13.32 -33.30 4.36
C LYS A 181 -12.88 -34.41 5.29
#